data_AF-A0A090MQU7-F1
#
_entry.id   AF-A0A090MQU7-F1
#
_cell.length_a   1.000
_cell.length_b   1.000
_cell.length_c   1.000
_cell.angle_alpha   90.00
_cell.angle_beta   90.00
_cell.angle_gamma   90.00
#
_symmetry.space_group_name_H-M   'P 1'
#
loop_
_entity.id
_entity.type
_entity.pdbx_description
1 polymer ?
#
loop_
_entity_poly.entity_id
_entity_poly.type
_entity_poly.pdbx_seq_one_letter_code
_entity_poly.pdbx_strand_id
1 'polypeptide(L)'
;MVSHCQTPSKREEYVNYLKKYIDIDIYGACGNKQCRKENNCNDVDDKYYFYLAFENSICKDYITEKLWYRGYNRPIIPIVLKRSIIENYAPPNSFIAIDDFKNTQQLANYLKDLMNDKEKYISYFDWMKEYKVIFLDGQNHDIAERPWGFCQFCRILHSNNKNFTRMQNFNEWWNGSCEEKGTLVKQHIN
;
A
#
# COMPACT_ATOMS: atom_id res chain seq x y z
N MET A 1 4.08 7.24 -6.78
CA MET A 1 3.93 8.73 -6.70
C MET A 1 4.25 9.19 -5.30
N VAL A 2 5.00 10.29 -5.13
CA VAL A 2 5.45 10.75 -3.81
C VAL A 2 5.80 12.24 -3.79
N SER A 3 5.35 12.94 -2.75
CA SER A 3 5.67 14.35 -2.46
C SER A 3 6.38 14.56 -1.12
N HIS A 4 6.43 13.56 -0.24
CA HIS A 4 7.09 13.62 1.06
C HIS A 4 8.37 12.76 1.05
N CYS A 5 9.53 13.42 1.02
CA CYS A 5 10.82 12.79 0.67
C CYS A 5 11.69 12.42 1.87
N GLN A 6 11.25 12.72 3.09
CA GLN A 6 11.98 12.40 4.31
C GLN A 6 11.04 11.72 5.29
N THR A 7 10.85 10.40 5.16
CA THR A 7 9.84 9.71 5.96
C THR A 7 10.45 8.97 7.16
N PRO A 8 9.67 8.76 8.24
CA PRO A 8 10.05 7.82 9.29
C PRO A 8 10.34 6.40 8.78
N SER A 9 9.60 5.94 7.77
CA SER A 9 9.82 4.62 7.16
C SER A 9 11.15 4.51 6.41
N LYS A 10 11.81 5.61 6.04
CA LYS A 10 12.98 5.62 5.16
C LYS A 10 12.73 4.97 3.80
N ARG A 11 11.49 4.99 3.32
CA ARG A 11 11.11 4.41 2.03
C ARG A 11 11.94 4.97 0.87
N GLU A 12 12.34 6.24 0.95
CA GLU A 12 13.20 6.89 -0.04
C GLU A 12 14.56 6.19 -0.19
N GLU A 13 15.12 5.72 0.92
CA GLU A 13 16.40 5.03 0.97
C GLU A 13 16.26 3.63 0.36
N TYR A 14 15.22 2.89 0.72
CA TYR A 14 14.93 1.59 0.12
C TYR A 14 14.79 1.68 -1.40
N VAL A 15 14.03 2.67 -1.89
CA VAL A 15 13.86 2.91 -3.34
C VAL A 15 15.18 3.24 -4.02
N ASN A 16 16.07 4.02 -3.39
CA ASN A 16 17.38 4.34 -3.94
C ASN A 16 18.28 3.11 -4.11
N TYR A 17 18.19 2.13 -3.20
CA TYR A 17 18.90 0.86 -3.34
C TYR A 17 18.26 -0.04 -4.40
N LEU A 18 16.93 -0.16 -4.40
CA LEU A 18 16.20 -0.99 -5.35
C LEU A 18 16.43 -0.53 -6.81
N LYS A 19 16.52 0.79 -7.04
CA LYS A 19 16.84 1.40 -8.34
C LYS A 19 18.14 0.92 -8.98
N LYS A 20 19.08 0.38 -8.20
CA LYS A 20 20.33 -0.18 -8.74
C LYS A 20 20.09 -1.46 -9.54
N TYR A 21 18.96 -2.14 -9.29
CA TYR A 21 18.67 -3.45 -9.82
C TYR A 21 17.46 -3.48 -10.76
N ILE A 22 16.54 -2.53 -10.66
CA ILE A 22 15.35 -2.42 -11.52
C ILE A 22 15.01 -0.95 -11.77
N ASP A 23 14.50 -0.63 -12.96
CA ASP A 23 14.10 0.73 -13.30
C ASP A 23 12.86 1.15 -12.51
N ILE A 24 12.92 2.32 -11.86
CA ILE A 24 11.83 2.88 -11.06
C ILE A 24 11.61 4.34 -11.42
N ASP A 25 10.46 4.62 -12.01
CA ASP A 25 10.00 5.98 -12.24
C ASP A 25 9.35 6.55 -10.98
N ILE A 26 9.84 7.72 -10.54
CA ILE A 26 9.27 8.44 -9.41
C ILE A 26 8.56 9.69 -9.91
N TYR A 27 7.24 9.70 -9.74
CA TYR A 27 6.38 10.85 -10.01
C TYR A 27 6.13 11.67 -8.75
N GLY A 28 6.18 13.00 -8.88
CA GLY A 28 5.90 13.95 -7.79
C GLY A 28 7.15 14.68 -7.31
N ALA A 29 7.04 15.45 -6.22
CA ALA A 29 8.09 16.36 -5.76
C ALA A 29 9.40 15.66 -5.34
N CYS A 30 9.38 14.35 -5.08
CA CYS A 30 10.58 13.58 -4.73
C CYS A 30 11.21 12.84 -5.92
N GLY A 31 10.76 13.11 -7.14
CA GLY A 31 11.27 12.48 -8.34
C GLY A 31 11.35 13.44 -9.52
N ASN A 32 11.83 12.92 -10.65
CA ASN A 32 12.07 13.72 -11.85
C ASN A 32 10.91 13.65 -12.86
N LYS A 33 9.91 12.80 -12.62
CA LYS A 33 8.74 12.69 -13.48
C LYS A 33 7.61 13.55 -12.91
N GLN A 34 6.96 14.30 -13.80
CA GLN A 34 5.74 15.03 -13.47
C GLN A 34 4.56 14.31 -14.08
N CYS A 35 3.44 14.30 -13.36
CA CYS A 35 2.18 13.83 -13.91
C CYS A 35 1.37 15.04 -14.40
N ARG A 36 0.48 14.81 -15.36
CA ARG A 36 -0.47 15.83 -15.80
C ARG A 36 -1.44 16.10 -14.63
N LYS A 37 -1.58 17.36 -14.23
CA LYS A 37 -2.48 17.74 -13.12
C LYS A 37 -3.96 17.51 -13.48
N GLU A 38 -4.29 17.65 -14.75
CA GLU A 38 -5.66 17.56 -15.31
C GLU A 38 -6.35 16.22 -15.02
N ASN A 39 -5.60 15.11 -14.94
CA ASN A 39 -6.15 13.77 -14.71
C ASN A 39 -5.74 13.17 -13.35
N ASN A 40 -5.18 13.97 -12.43
CA ASN A 40 -4.68 13.51 -11.14
C ASN A 40 -3.73 12.30 -11.23
N CYS A 41 -2.87 12.30 -12.25
CA CYS A 41 -1.94 11.21 -12.56
C CYS A 41 -2.59 9.84 -12.84
N ASN A 42 -3.90 9.76 -13.11
CA ASN A 42 -4.59 8.47 -13.22
C ASN A 42 -4.07 7.56 -14.35
N ASP A 43 -3.60 8.14 -15.45
CA ASP A 43 -3.14 7.39 -16.62
C ASP A 43 -1.69 6.90 -16.49
N VAL A 44 -1.04 7.19 -15.36
CA VAL A 44 0.36 6.80 -15.12
C VAL A 44 0.44 5.31 -14.79
N ASP A 45 -0.49 4.82 -13.98
CA ASP A 45 -0.42 3.47 -13.41
C ASP A 45 -0.59 2.38 -14.49
N ASP A 46 -1.33 2.65 -15.57
CA ASP A 46 -1.59 1.69 -16.67
C ASP A 46 -0.33 1.31 -17.49
N LYS A 47 0.82 1.93 -17.22
CA LYS A 47 2.09 1.71 -17.92
C LYS A 47 3.09 0.86 -17.15
N TYR A 48 2.77 0.47 -15.91
CA TYR A 48 3.68 -0.21 -15.01
C TYR A 48 3.11 -1.55 -14.55
N TYR A 49 4.00 -2.52 -14.34
CA TYR A 49 3.64 -3.81 -13.74
C TYR A 49 3.41 -3.69 -12.22
N PHE A 50 4.10 -2.75 -11.57
CA PHE A 50 4.13 -2.64 -10.11
C PHE A 50 3.95 -1.21 -9.64
N TYR A 51 3.26 -1.06 -8.51
CA TYR A 51 3.11 0.21 -7.81
C TYR A 51 3.72 0.14 -6.42
N LEU A 52 4.68 1.02 -6.11
CA LEU A 52 5.26 1.13 -4.77
C LEU A 52 4.28 1.85 -3.82
N ALA A 53 3.46 1.09 -3.10
CA ALA A 53 2.49 1.55 -2.12
C ALA A 53 3.14 1.77 -0.73
N PHE A 54 4.30 2.44 -0.70
CA PHE A 54 5.07 2.62 0.52
C PHE A 54 4.52 3.74 1.40
N GLU A 55 4.17 3.40 2.64
CA GLU A 55 3.73 4.37 3.64
C GLU A 55 4.86 5.22 4.21
N ASN A 56 4.49 6.38 4.75
CA ASN A 56 5.44 7.29 5.39
C ASN A 56 5.96 6.73 6.72
N SER A 57 5.24 5.84 7.37
CA SER A 57 5.61 5.20 8.64
C SER A 57 5.13 3.76 8.61
N ILE A 58 5.80 2.89 9.36
CA ILE A 58 5.42 1.48 9.47
C ILE A 58 4.78 1.34 10.85
N CYS A 59 3.45 1.42 10.88
CA CYS A 59 2.67 1.33 12.12
C CYS A 59 1.53 0.35 11.92
N LYS A 60 1.11 -0.28 13.01
CA LYS A 60 -0.09 -1.13 12.99
C LYS A 60 -1.28 -0.31 12.49
N ASP A 61 -2.05 -0.89 11.59
CA ASP A 61 -3.30 -0.33 11.04
C ASP A 61 -3.14 0.98 10.23
N TYR A 62 -1.93 1.48 10.00
CA TYR A 62 -1.67 2.65 9.16
C TYR A 62 -1.56 2.26 7.68
N ILE A 63 -2.71 2.16 7.02
CA ILE A 63 -2.85 1.80 5.60
C ILE A 63 -3.69 2.86 4.88
N THR A 64 -3.14 3.51 3.86
CA THR A 64 -3.73 4.71 3.27
C THR A 64 -4.16 4.52 1.81
N GLU A 65 -4.47 5.63 1.12
CA GLU A 65 -4.85 5.68 -0.28
C GLU A 65 -3.80 5.05 -1.22
N LYS A 66 -2.53 4.97 -0.77
CA LYS A 66 -1.45 4.38 -1.57
C LYS A 66 -1.73 2.91 -1.90
N LEU A 67 -2.24 2.15 -0.94
CA LEU A 67 -2.63 0.77 -1.18
C LEU A 67 -4.04 0.70 -1.76
N TRP A 68 -5.01 1.31 -1.09
CA TRP A 68 -6.42 1.14 -1.45
C TRP A 68 -6.79 1.79 -2.79
N TYR A 69 -6.46 3.07 -2.96
CA TYR A 69 -6.85 3.85 -4.13
C TYR A 69 -5.90 3.67 -5.31
N ARG A 70 -4.59 3.51 -5.09
CA ARG A 70 -3.61 3.34 -6.17
C ARG A 70 -3.26 1.87 -6.45
N GLY A 71 -3.09 1.07 -5.40
CA GLY A 71 -2.75 -0.35 -5.52
C GLY A 71 -3.90 -1.23 -5.99
N TYR A 72 -5.06 -1.14 -5.35
CA TYR A 72 -6.16 -2.08 -5.62
C TYR A 72 -7.22 -1.56 -6.60
N ASN A 73 -7.39 -0.25 -6.76
CA ASN A 73 -8.34 0.30 -7.73
C ASN A 73 -7.88 0.19 -9.20
N ARG A 74 -6.74 -0.47 -9.45
CA ARG A 74 -6.08 -0.57 -10.74
C ARG A 74 -5.56 -1.99 -10.95
N PRO A 75 -5.43 -2.47 -12.19
CA PRO A 75 -4.86 -3.79 -12.50
C PRO A 75 -3.32 -3.76 -12.42
N ILE A 76 -2.80 -3.39 -11.26
CA ILE A 76 -1.36 -3.27 -10.97
C ILE A 76 -1.06 -4.01 -9.67
N ILE A 77 0.13 -4.60 -9.53
CA ILE A 77 0.49 -5.29 -8.29
C ILE A 77 1.09 -4.28 -7.31
N PRO A 78 0.46 -4.05 -6.14
CA PRO A 78 1.04 -3.19 -5.12
C PRO A 78 2.22 -3.87 -4.42
N ILE A 79 3.29 -3.11 -4.20
CA ILE A 79 4.43 -3.48 -3.37
C ILE A 79 4.40 -2.63 -2.10
N VAL A 80 4.36 -3.29 -0.94
CA VAL A 80 4.24 -2.66 0.38
C VAL A 80 5.52 -2.84 1.20
N LEU A 81 5.65 -2.07 2.28
CA LEU A 81 6.83 -2.17 3.15
C LEU A 81 6.81 -3.44 4.01
N LYS A 82 5.69 -3.78 4.65
CA LYS A 82 5.67 -4.86 5.66
C LYS A 82 4.44 -5.74 5.52
N ARG A 83 4.63 -7.05 5.39
CA ARG A 83 3.54 -8.02 5.16
C ARG A 83 2.53 -8.04 6.31
N SER A 84 3.00 -8.13 7.53
CA SER A 84 2.14 -8.25 8.73
C SER A 84 1.24 -7.05 8.99
N ILE A 85 1.53 -5.89 8.38
CA ILE A 85 0.65 -4.72 8.45
C ILE A 85 -0.56 -4.89 7.51
N ILE A 86 -0.41 -5.63 6.41
CA ILE A 86 -1.38 -5.66 5.31
C ILE A 86 -2.14 -6.98 5.20
N GLU A 87 -1.51 -8.10 5.56
CA GLU A 87 -2.01 -9.46 5.27
C GLU A 87 -3.39 -9.77 5.84
N ASN A 88 -3.78 -9.13 6.95
CA ASN A 88 -5.09 -9.31 7.58
C ASN A 88 -6.20 -8.47 6.94
N TYR A 89 -5.85 -7.50 6.09
CA TYR A 89 -6.77 -6.53 5.50
C TYR A 89 -6.96 -6.72 4.00
N ALA A 90 -5.96 -7.28 3.33
CA ALA A 90 -5.96 -7.47 1.90
C ALA A 90 -6.29 -8.91 1.51
N PRO A 91 -6.85 -9.15 0.31
CA PRO A 91 -7.01 -10.50 -0.21
C PRO A 91 -5.68 -11.26 -0.24
N PRO A 92 -5.68 -12.58 -0.03
CA PRO A 92 -4.47 -13.39 -0.12
C PRO A 92 -3.84 -13.29 -1.51
N ASN A 93 -2.51 -13.37 -1.59
CA ASN A 93 -1.74 -13.33 -2.85
C ASN A 93 -2.03 -12.11 -3.76
N SER A 94 -2.42 -10.97 -3.19
CA SER A 94 -2.78 -9.76 -3.96
C SER A 94 -1.72 -8.66 -3.94
N PHE A 95 -0.63 -8.83 -3.18
CA PHE A 95 0.43 -7.84 -3.02
C PHE A 95 1.78 -8.50 -2.71
N ILE A 96 2.85 -7.74 -2.93
CA ILE A 96 4.23 -8.14 -2.62
C ILE A 96 4.70 -7.30 -1.44
N ALA A 97 5.34 -7.88 -0.44
CA ALA A 97 5.95 -7.14 0.65
C ALA A 97 7.47 -7.21 0.57
N ILE A 98 8.17 -6.11 0.84
CA ILE A 98 9.63 -6.11 0.72
C ILE A 98 10.31 -6.98 1.79
N ASP A 99 9.66 -7.19 2.93
CA ASP A 99 10.15 -7.99 4.04
C ASP A 99 10.04 -9.50 3.80
N ASP A 100 9.41 -9.92 2.70
CA ASP A 100 9.46 -11.30 2.20
C ASP A 100 10.82 -11.66 1.57
N PHE A 101 11.67 -10.66 1.31
CA PHE A 101 12.94 -10.80 0.61
C PHE A 101 14.09 -10.39 1.53
N LYS A 102 15.22 -11.07 1.40
CA LYS A 102 16.43 -10.77 2.18
C LYS A 102 16.94 -9.35 1.89
N ASN A 103 16.91 -8.93 0.63
CA ASN A 103 17.40 -7.63 0.22
C ASN A 103 16.76 -7.11 -1.09
N THR A 104 17.07 -5.85 -1.42
CA THR A 104 16.60 -5.18 -2.65
C THR A 104 16.96 -5.93 -3.93
N GLN A 105 18.11 -6.60 -4.00
CA GLN A 105 18.50 -7.38 -5.17
C GLN A 105 17.60 -8.60 -5.37
N GLN A 106 17.29 -9.32 -4.28
CA GLN A 106 16.39 -10.47 -4.35
C GLN A 106 14.97 -10.06 -4.76
N LEU A 107 14.46 -8.96 -4.22
CA LEU A 107 13.18 -8.40 -4.67
C LEU A 107 13.24 -8.03 -6.16
N ALA A 108 14.26 -7.31 -6.60
CA ALA A 108 14.37 -6.91 -8.00
C ALA A 108 14.43 -8.11 -8.96
N ASN A 109 15.16 -9.17 -8.60
CA ASN A 109 15.20 -10.40 -9.38
C ASN A 109 13.80 -11.05 -9.45
N TYR A 110 13.11 -11.15 -8.31
CA TYR A 110 11.74 -11.66 -8.28
C TYR A 110 10.79 -10.86 -9.17
N LEU A 111 10.87 -9.52 -9.14
CA LEU A 111 10.04 -8.66 -9.97
C LEU A 111 10.34 -8.85 -11.47
N LYS A 112 11.60 -9.01 -11.86
CA LYS A 112 11.99 -9.29 -13.25
C LYS A 112 11.49 -10.65 -13.71
N ASP A 113 11.63 -11.68 -12.87
CA ASP A 113 11.11 -13.01 -13.17
C ASP A 113 9.59 -12.96 -13.36
N LEU A 114 8.91 -12.21 -12.49
CA LEU A 114 7.46 -12.02 -12.57
C LEU A 114 7.03 -11.24 -13.82
N MET A 115 7.80 -10.24 -14.26
CA MET A 115 7.53 -9.53 -15.53
C MET A 115 7.69 -10.43 -16.76
N ASN A 116 8.56 -11.45 -16.68
CA ASN A 116 8.81 -12.41 -17.76
C ASN A 116 7.84 -13.60 -17.74
N ASP A 117 7.20 -13.88 -16.60
CA ASP A 117 6.22 -14.95 -16.44
C ASP A 117 4.80 -14.38 -16.34
N LYS A 118 4.12 -14.36 -17.50
CA LYS A 118 2.76 -13.81 -17.61
C LYS A 118 1.75 -14.55 -16.74
N GLU A 119 1.86 -15.87 -16.61
CA GLU A 119 0.90 -16.66 -15.81
C GLU A 119 1.03 -16.32 -14.33
N LYS A 120 2.28 -16.28 -13.83
CA LYS A 120 2.57 -15.90 -12.46
C LYS A 120 2.21 -14.44 -12.17
N TYR A 121 2.41 -13.52 -13.12
CA TYR A 121 1.96 -12.13 -12.95
C TYR A 121 0.44 -12.06 -12.86
N ILE A 122 -0.28 -12.76 -13.74
CA ILE A 122 -1.75 -12.75 -13.77
C ILE A 122 -2.35 -13.39 -12.51
N SER A 123 -1.69 -14.39 -11.91
CA SER A 123 -2.21 -15.04 -10.70
C SER A 123 -2.34 -14.08 -9.50
N TYR A 124 -1.59 -12.97 -9.48
CA TYR A 124 -1.76 -11.91 -8.47
C TYR A 124 -3.09 -11.16 -8.57
N PHE A 125 -3.88 -11.37 -9.61
CA PHE A 125 -5.20 -10.78 -9.81
C PHE A 125 -6.34 -11.78 -9.62
N ASP A 126 -6.04 -13.04 -9.24
CA ASP A 126 -7.07 -14.06 -9.01
C ASP A 126 -8.06 -13.67 -7.91
N TRP A 127 -7.60 -12.89 -6.92
CA TRP A 127 -8.48 -12.35 -5.88
C TRP A 127 -9.63 -11.52 -6.45
N MET A 128 -9.49 -10.90 -7.63
CA MET A 128 -10.56 -10.10 -8.24
C MET A 128 -11.79 -10.95 -8.65
N LYS A 129 -11.68 -12.27 -8.64
CA LYS A 129 -12.81 -13.20 -8.86
C LYS A 129 -13.75 -13.25 -7.65
N GLU A 130 -13.20 -13.13 -6.46
CA GLU A 130 -13.93 -13.32 -5.18
C GLU A 130 -14.12 -12.00 -4.41
N TYR A 131 -13.29 -11.00 -4.65
CA TYR A 131 -13.33 -9.71 -3.96
C TYR A 131 -13.52 -8.55 -4.93
N LYS A 132 -14.14 -7.48 -4.43
CA LYS A 132 -14.32 -6.21 -5.14
C LYS A 132 -13.80 -5.06 -4.29
N VAL A 133 -13.13 -4.11 -4.93
CA VAL A 133 -12.73 -2.84 -4.29
C VAL A 133 -13.92 -1.89 -4.30
N ILE A 134 -14.25 -1.38 -3.13
CA ILE A 134 -15.47 -0.62 -2.90
C ILE A 134 -15.09 0.70 -2.23
N PHE A 135 -15.29 1.83 -2.92
CA PHE A 135 -15.06 3.16 -2.36
C PHE A 135 -16.35 3.78 -1.84
N LEU A 136 -16.29 4.30 -0.61
CA LEU A 136 -17.38 4.98 0.06
C LEU A 136 -17.47 6.44 -0.41
N ASP A 137 -17.76 6.62 -1.70
CA ASP A 137 -17.83 7.93 -2.39
C ASP A 137 -19.23 8.56 -2.39
N GLY A 138 -20.23 7.82 -1.89
CA GLY A 138 -21.65 8.17 -1.92
C GLY A 138 -22.27 8.15 -3.33
N GLN A 139 -21.57 7.62 -4.34
CA GLN A 139 -22.12 7.36 -5.67
C GLN A 139 -22.52 5.90 -5.82
N ASN A 140 -21.65 5.00 -5.35
CA ASN A 140 -21.89 3.55 -5.36
C ASN A 140 -22.47 3.04 -4.02
N HIS A 141 -22.66 3.95 -3.07
CA HIS A 141 -23.15 3.70 -1.70
C HIS A 141 -24.14 4.78 -1.31
N ASP A 142 -24.85 4.55 -0.20
CA ASP A 142 -25.67 5.57 0.44
C ASP A 142 -24.87 6.88 0.58
N ILE A 143 -25.46 8.00 0.18
CA ILE A 143 -24.86 9.33 0.31
C ILE A 143 -24.48 9.62 1.78
N ALA A 144 -25.19 9.02 2.74
CA ALA A 144 -24.86 9.09 4.16
C ALA A 144 -23.51 8.45 4.52
N GLU A 145 -22.96 7.59 3.65
CA GLU A 145 -21.67 6.92 3.85
C GLU A 145 -20.46 7.76 3.43
N ARG A 146 -20.67 9.00 2.96
CA ARG A 146 -19.61 9.97 2.61
C ARG A 146 -18.68 10.34 3.77
N PRO A 147 -17.46 10.82 3.48
CA PRO A 147 -16.21 10.07 3.66
C PRO A 147 -15.66 10.02 5.10
N TRP A 148 -16.44 10.48 6.08
CA TRP A 148 -15.95 10.65 7.45
C TRP A 148 -16.26 9.43 8.34
N GLY A 149 -16.89 8.39 7.78
CA GLY A 149 -17.12 7.13 8.48
C GLY A 149 -18.21 7.19 9.56
N PHE A 150 -18.86 8.34 9.79
CA PHE A 150 -19.78 8.52 10.93
C PHE A 150 -21.03 7.63 10.84
N CYS A 151 -21.61 7.45 9.65
CA CYS A 151 -22.76 6.57 9.49
C CYS A 151 -22.39 5.09 9.64
N GLN A 152 -21.20 4.69 9.19
CA GLN A 152 -20.67 3.34 9.41
C GLN A 152 -20.40 3.11 10.90
N PHE A 153 -19.77 4.08 11.56
CA PHE A 153 -19.55 4.04 13.00
C PHE A 153 -20.87 3.93 13.77
N CYS A 154 -21.88 4.74 13.41
CA CYS A 154 -23.22 4.66 13.96
C CYS A 154 -23.83 3.27 13.75
N ARG A 155 -23.75 2.70 12.54
CA ARG A 155 -24.24 1.35 12.23
C ARG A 155 -23.55 0.27 13.06
N ILE A 156 -22.23 0.36 13.26
CA ILE A 156 -21.45 -0.56 14.10
C ILE A 156 -21.91 -0.45 15.55
N LEU A 157 -22.05 0.78 16.09
CA LEU A 157 -22.55 1.02 17.44
C LEU A 157 -23.95 0.46 17.68
N HIS A 158 -24.83 0.54 16.67
CA HIS A 158 -26.19 0.01 16.74
C HIS A 158 -26.30 -1.48 16.36
N SER A 159 -25.20 -2.14 15.97
CA SER A 159 -25.22 -3.56 15.62
C SER A 159 -25.25 -4.45 16.87
N ASN A 160 -25.91 -5.62 16.78
CA ASN A 160 -25.98 -6.58 17.89
C ASN A 160 -24.65 -7.30 18.18
N ASN A 161 -23.61 -7.04 17.39
CA ASN A 161 -22.32 -7.74 17.46
C ASN A 161 -21.39 -7.01 18.46
N LYS A 162 -21.35 -7.49 19.70
CA LYS A 162 -20.70 -6.81 20.84
C LYS A 162 -19.23 -7.16 21.05
N ASN A 163 -18.53 -7.62 20.02
CA ASN A 163 -17.07 -7.83 20.10
C ASN A 163 -16.34 -6.49 20.06
N PHE A 164 -16.42 -5.74 21.16
CA PHE A 164 -15.73 -4.47 21.30
C PHE A 164 -14.32 -4.71 21.84
N THR A 165 -13.31 -4.39 21.04
CA THR A 165 -11.94 -4.27 21.54
C THR A 165 -11.82 -2.92 22.25
N ARG A 166 -11.54 -2.94 23.55
CA ARG A 166 -11.28 -1.72 24.32
C ARG A 166 -9.81 -1.36 24.22
N MET A 167 -9.50 -0.24 23.57
CA MET A 167 -8.17 0.35 23.63
C MET A 167 -7.99 1.04 24.98
N GLN A 168 -7.05 0.57 25.80
CA GLN A 168 -6.81 1.15 27.12
C GLN A 168 -6.04 2.48 27.02
N ASN A 169 -5.08 2.56 26.11
CA ASN A 169 -4.27 3.74 25.87
C ASN A 169 -4.12 3.98 24.37
N PHE A 170 -4.74 5.05 23.87
CA PHE A 170 -4.69 5.39 22.45
C PHE A 170 -3.28 5.73 21.99
N ASN A 171 -2.48 6.41 22.82
CA ASN A 171 -1.12 6.77 22.45
C ASN A 171 -0.22 5.55 22.30
N GLU A 172 -0.35 4.58 23.20
CA GLU A 172 0.37 3.31 23.14
C GLU A 172 -0.10 2.47 21.94
N TRP A 173 -1.41 2.37 21.73
CA TRP A 173 -1.98 1.64 20.59
C TRP A 173 -1.59 2.27 19.25
N TRP A 174 -1.59 3.60 19.13
CA TRP A 174 -1.30 4.29 17.89
C TRP A 174 0.20 4.53 17.69
N ASN A 175 0.78 5.42 18.50
CA ASN A 175 2.19 5.81 18.35
C ASN A 175 3.16 4.72 18.78
N GLY A 176 2.81 3.93 19.80
CA GLY A 176 3.61 2.80 20.27
C GLY A 176 3.63 1.60 19.32
N SER A 177 2.71 1.54 18.35
CA SER A 177 2.70 0.49 17.34
C SER A 177 3.64 0.72 16.17
N CYS A 178 4.19 1.93 16.06
CA CYS A 178 5.09 2.30 15.00
C CYS A 178 6.48 1.71 15.23
N GLU A 179 7.08 1.18 14.17
CA GLU A 179 8.49 0.80 14.19
C GLU A 179 9.40 2.00 14.39
N GLU A 180 10.56 1.74 14.98
CA GLU A 180 11.65 2.69 15.00
C GLU A 180 12.08 3.09 13.58
N LYS A 181 12.49 4.35 13.46
CA LYS A 181 12.78 5.02 12.18
C LYS A 181 13.80 4.25 11.34
N GLY A 182 13.35 3.73 10.20
CA GLY A 182 14.17 3.05 9.21
C GLY A 182 14.67 1.66 9.60
N THR A 183 14.16 1.06 10.67
CA THR A 183 14.61 -0.26 11.14
C THR A 183 14.43 -1.33 10.07
N LEU A 184 13.23 -1.46 9.50
CA LEU A 184 12.98 -2.40 8.42
C LEU A 184 13.87 -2.11 7.19
N VAL A 185 13.91 -0.86 6.73
CA VAL A 185 14.68 -0.51 5.53
C VAL A 185 16.15 -0.90 5.67
N LYS A 186 16.78 -0.61 6.82
CA LYS A 186 18.17 -0.98 7.07
C LYS A 186 18.42 -2.49 7.02
N GLN A 187 17.45 -3.30 7.43
CA GLN A 187 17.55 -4.75 7.42
C GLN A 187 17.48 -5.33 6.00
N HIS A 188 16.85 -4.63 5.06
CA HIS A 188 16.52 -5.16 3.73
C HIS A 188 17.19 -4.41 2.55
N ILE A 189 18.10 -3.46 2.80
CA ILE A 189 18.80 -2.75 1.71
C ILE A 189 20.01 -3.51 1.13
N ASN A 190 20.70 -4.34 1.92
CA ASN A 190 21.95 -5.02 1.55
C ASN A 190 21.79 -6.54 1.48
#